data_AF-A0A971KQI8-F1
#
_entry.id   AF-A0A971KQI8-F1
#
_cell.length_a   1.000
_cell.length_b   1.000
_cell.length_c   1.000
_cell.angle_alpha   90.00
_cell.angle_beta   90.00
_cell.angle_gamma   90.00
#
_symmetry.space_group_name_H-M   'P 1'
#
loop_
_entity.id
_entity.type
_entity.pdbx_description
1 polymer ?
#
loop_
_entity_poly.entity_id
_entity_poly.type
_entity_poly.pdbx_seq_one_letter_code
_entity_poly.pdbx_strand_id
1 'polypeptide(L)'
;MGGWLDETQDPLQWVRTDPPEHSHITIVNEDKCLQCSVHPCTYICPGMVYHWDEHRKKLLVYYQRCIECGACVIACYENIRIQWPGDGKGIY
;
A
#
# COMPACT_ATOMS: atom_id res chain seq x y z
N MET A 1 16.70 3.74 -3.79
CA MET A 1 15.75 4.84 -4.06
C MET A 1 15.17 5.25 -2.72
N GLY A 2 15.36 6.49 -2.26
CA GLY A 2 14.89 6.94 -0.93
C GLY A 2 15.93 7.60 0.00
N GLY A 3 17.05 8.12 -0.50
CA GLY A 3 18.13 8.70 0.34
C GLY A 3 17.83 10.05 1.03
N TRP A 4 16.56 10.35 1.31
CA TRP A 4 16.12 11.61 1.96
C TRP A 4 15.39 11.40 3.29
N LEU A 5 15.06 10.14 3.63
CA LEU A 5 14.48 9.79 4.92
C LEU A 5 15.55 9.04 5.70
N ASP A 6 15.89 9.58 6.87
CA ASP A 6 16.60 8.87 7.91
C ASP A 6 15.89 7.52 8.14
N GLU A 7 16.60 6.40 7.98
CA GLU A 7 16.04 5.04 8.10
C GLU A 7 15.43 4.77 9.49
N THR A 8 15.72 5.62 10.48
CA THR A 8 15.17 5.54 11.83
C THR A 8 13.83 6.27 11.98
N GLN A 9 13.39 7.05 10.99
CA GLN A 9 12.18 7.87 11.09
C GLN A 9 11.02 7.27 10.29
N ASP A 10 9.90 7.01 10.98
CA ASP A 10 8.64 6.69 10.30
C ASP A 10 8.08 7.96 9.63
N PRO A 11 7.93 8.01 8.29
CA PRO A 11 7.35 9.17 7.61
C PRO A 11 5.88 9.41 7.98
N LEU A 12 5.21 8.43 8.58
CA LEU A 12 3.82 8.53 9.03
C LEU A 12 3.70 8.83 10.53
N GLN A 13 4.79 9.15 11.24
CA GLN A 13 4.77 9.35 12.70
C GLN A 13 3.71 10.35 13.21
N TRP A 14 3.35 11.34 12.38
CA TRP A 14 2.36 12.39 12.72
C TRP A 14 1.01 12.18 12.05
N VAL A 15 0.89 11.19 11.17
CA VAL A 15 -0.34 10.89 10.47
C VAL A 15 -1.21 10.04 11.39
N ARG A 16 -2.43 10.52 11.65
CA ARG A 16 -3.39 9.80 12.48
C ARG A 16 -4.28 8.95 11.59
N THR A 17 -4.35 7.67 11.91
CA THR A 17 -5.22 6.71 11.22
C THR A 17 -5.92 5.83 12.25
N ASP A 18 -7.18 5.50 11.97
CA ASP A 18 -7.96 4.47 12.67
C ASP A 18 -8.25 3.37 11.64
N PRO A 19 -7.33 2.41 11.47
CA PRO A 19 -7.44 1.42 10.41
C PRO A 19 -8.66 0.52 10.64
N PRO A 20 -9.39 0.15 9.57
CA PRO A 20 -10.50 -0.80 9.68
C PRO A 20 -10.01 -2.19 10.12
N GLU A 21 -10.91 -3.00 10.65
CA GLU A 21 -10.62 -4.37 11.11
C GLU A 21 -10.18 -5.30 9.98
N HIS A 22 -10.60 -5.01 8.75
CA HIS A 22 -10.28 -5.78 7.56
C HIS A 22 -9.62 -4.92 6.48
N SER A 23 -8.80 -5.55 5.64
CA SER A 23 -8.16 -4.86 4.51
C SER A 23 -9.21 -4.28 3.57
N HIS A 24 -9.15 -2.97 3.38
CA HIS A 24 -9.91 -2.24 2.36
C HIS A 24 -9.26 -2.33 0.97
N ILE A 25 -8.10 -2.99 0.87
CA ILE A 25 -7.34 -3.15 -0.37
C ILE A 25 -7.48 -4.58 -0.85
N THR A 26 -7.82 -4.74 -2.13
CA THR A 26 -7.94 -6.02 -2.80
C THR A 26 -6.98 -6.08 -3.99
N ILE A 27 -6.16 -7.14 -4.03
CA ILE A 27 -5.39 -7.52 -5.21
C ILE A 27 -6.25 -8.47 -6.03
N VAL A 28 -6.62 -8.07 -7.25
CA VAL A 28 -7.58 -8.81 -8.09
C VAL A 28 -6.98 -10.13 -8.58
N ASN A 29 -5.71 -10.12 -8.98
CA ASN A 29 -5.00 -11.28 -9.49
C ASN A 29 -3.54 -11.27 -9.00
N GLU A 30 -3.17 -12.25 -8.17
CA GLU A 30 -1.80 -12.39 -7.64
C GLU A 30 -0.79 -12.77 -8.75
N ASP A 31 -1.21 -13.48 -9.80
CA ASP A 31 -0.34 -13.87 -10.92
C ASP A 31 0.14 -12.67 -11.74
N LYS A 32 -0.68 -11.62 -11.82
CA LYS A 32 -0.25 -10.35 -12.44
C LYS A 32 0.90 -9.71 -11.67
N CYS A 33 1.00 -9.93 -10.35
CA CYS A 33 2.13 -9.46 -9.56
C CYS A 33 3.39 -10.28 -9.79
N LEU A 34 3.28 -11.57 -10.09
CA LEU A 34 4.42 -12.42 -10.49
C LEU A 34 5.03 -11.98 -11.83
N GLN A 35 4.18 -11.54 -12.76
CA GLN A 35 4.60 -11.07 -14.09
C GLN A 35 5.06 -9.61 -14.10
N CYS A 36 4.78 -8.85 -13.02
CA CYS A 36 5.17 -7.47 -12.90
C CYS A 36 6.66 -7.40 -12.54
N SER A 37 7.49 -6.81 -13.40
CA SER A 37 8.94 -6.69 -13.14
C SER A 37 9.32 -5.46 -12.33
N VAL A 38 8.43 -4.47 -12.26
CA VAL A 38 8.72 -3.15 -11.67
C VAL A 38 7.94 -2.86 -10.39
N HIS A 39 6.84 -3.59 -10.14
CA HIS A 39 5.97 -3.43 -8.97
C HIS A 39 5.72 -1.97 -8.57
N PRO A 40 5.05 -1.16 -9.42
CA PRO A 40 5.02 0.29 -9.26
C PRO A 40 4.30 0.74 -7.98
N CYS A 41 3.38 -0.08 -7.47
CA CYS A 41 2.73 0.11 -6.18
C CYS A 41 3.70 0.21 -4.99
N THR A 42 4.89 -0.38 -5.07
CA THR A 42 5.86 -0.44 -3.95
C THR A 42 6.58 0.88 -3.72
N TYR A 43 6.87 1.66 -4.77
CA TYR A 43 7.61 2.92 -4.65
C TYR A 43 6.73 4.17 -4.81
N ILE A 44 5.53 4.04 -5.38
CA ILE A 44 4.59 5.16 -5.49
C ILE A 44 3.79 5.38 -4.19
N CYS A 45 3.68 4.37 -3.34
CA CYS A 45 2.87 4.43 -2.14
C CYS A 45 3.62 5.21 -1.04
N PRO A 46 3.16 6.41 -0.65
CA PRO A 46 3.81 7.20 0.39
C PRO A 46 3.74 6.54 1.78
N GLY A 47 2.73 5.70 2.02
CA GLY A 47 2.56 4.98 3.28
C GLY A 47 3.36 3.67 3.38
N MET A 48 4.08 3.29 2.32
CA MET A 48 4.79 2.00 2.24
C MET A 48 3.89 0.79 2.54
N VAL A 49 2.66 0.81 2.00
CA VAL A 49 1.67 -0.27 2.20
C VAL A 49 2.08 -1.55 1.48
N TYR A 50 2.74 -1.45 0.33
CA TYR A 50 3.03 -2.59 -0.53
C TYR A 50 4.51 -2.96 -0.46
N HIS A 51 4.80 -4.23 -0.19
CA HIS A 51 6.16 -4.76 -0.20
C HIS A 51 6.21 -6.05 -1.00
N TRP A 52 7.11 -6.14 -1.99
CA TRP A 52 7.30 -7.36 -2.75
C TRP A 52 8.26 -8.29 -2.00
N ASP A 53 7.77 -9.45 -1.57
CA ASP A 53 8.59 -10.50 -0.97
C ASP A 53 9.13 -11.42 -2.08
N GLU A 54 10.42 -11.27 -2.38
CA GLU A 54 11.09 -12.06 -3.42
C GLU A 54 11.18 -13.55 -3.12
N HIS A 55 11.22 -13.94 -1.84
CA HIS A 55 11.32 -15.33 -1.42
C HIS A 55 9.97 -16.05 -1.57
N ARG A 56 8.89 -15.39 -1.16
CA ARG A 56 7.52 -15.91 -1.25
C ARG A 56 6.86 -15.63 -2.60
N LYS A 57 7.51 -14.82 -3.44
CA LYS A 57 6.97 -14.33 -4.72
C LYS A 57 5.55 -13.76 -4.54
N LYS A 58 5.38 -12.95 -3.50
CA LYS A 58 4.07 -12.42 -3.10
C LYS A 58 4.18 -10.95 -2.71
N LEU A 59 3.13 -10.19 -3.06
CA LEU A 59 2.97 -8.82 -2.60
C LEU A 59 2.36 -8.82 -1.18
N LEU A 60 3.14 -8.38 -0.21
CA LEU A 60 2.67 -8.13 1.15
C LEU A 60 1.94 -6.77 1.19
N VAL A 61 0.83 -6.72 1.92
CA VAL A 61 -0.05 -5.55 1.99
C VAL A 61 -0.29 -5.15 3.45
N TYR A 62 0.39 -4.10 3.90
CA TYR A 62 0.26 -3.50 5.22
C TYR A 62 -0.81 -2.41 5.22
N TYR A 63 -2.07 -2.80 4.97
CA TYR A 63 -3.20 -1.87 4.75
C TYR A 63 -3.43 -0.88 5.91
N GLN A 64 -2.98 -1.19 7.13
CA GLN A 64 -3.05 -0.29 8.29
C GLN A 64 -2.25 1.01 8.11
N ARG A 65 -1.25 1.00 7.23
CA ARG A 65 -0.45 2.19 6.86
C ARG A 65 -1.06 2.99 5.71
N CYS A 66 -2.24 2.61 5.21
CA CYS A 66 -2.88 3.33 4.13
C CYS A 66 -3.33 4.71 4.61
N ILE A 67 -2.94 5.74 3.86
CA ILE A 67 -3.32 7.14 4.10
C ILE A 67 -4.35 7.64 3.07
N GLU A 68 -5.03 6.71 2.41
CA GLU A 68 -6.12 6.96 1.47
C GLU A 68 -5.80 7.88 0.27
N CYS A 69 -4.52 8.04 -0.08
CA CYS A 69 -4.09 8.92 -1.18
C CYS A 69 -4.48 8.43 -2.60
N GLY A 70 -4.84 7.15 -2.78
CA GLY A 70 -5.27 6.58 -4.06
C GLY A 70 -4.18 6.33 -5.12
N ALA A 71 -2.91 6.71 -4.89
CA ALA A 71 -1.83 6.56 -5.88
C ALA A 71 -1.63 5.12 -6.41
N CYS A 72 -1.83 4.12 -5.55
CA CYS A 72 -1.71 2.71 -5.93
C CYS A 72 -2.79 2.24 -6.90
N VAL A 73 -4.00 2.81 -6.85
CA VAL A 73 -5.07 2.54 -7.82
C VAL A 73 -4.68 3.08 -9.19
N ILE A 74 -3.97 4.21 -9.25
CA ILE A 74 -3.49 4.76 -10.53
C ILE A 74 -2.34 3.91 -11.08
N ALA A 75 -1.36 3.58 -10.24
CA ALA A 75 -0.18 2.82 -10.65
C ALA A 75 -0.48 1.37 -11.06
N CYS A 76 -1.52 0.76 -10.48
CA CYS A 76 -1.92 -0.62 -10.77
C CYS A 76 -3.44 -0.70 -11.07
N TYR A 77 -3.92 0.14 -11.97
CA TYR A 77 -5.35 0.32 -12.27
C TYR A 77 -6.11 -0.95 -12.66
N GLU A 78 -5.43 -1.96 -13.19
CA GLU A 78 -6.05 -3.24 -13.54
C GLU A 78 -6.10 -4.25 -12.38
N ASN A 79 -5.31 -4.07 -11.32
CA ASN A 79 -5.05 -5.12 -10.35
C ASN A 79 -5.22 -4.72 -8.89
N ILE A 80 -5.22 -3.43 -8.57
CA ILE A 80 -5.50 -2.93 -7.22
C ILE A 80 -6.88 -2.29 -7.19
N ARG A 81 -7.73 -2.75 -6.27
CA ARG A 81 -9.03 -2.17 -5.95
C ARG A 81 -9.03 -1.73 -4.49
N ILE A 82 -9.67 -0.60 -4.22
CA ILE A 82 -9.86 -0.08 -2.88
C ILE A 82 -11.35 0.10 -2.64
N GLN A 83 -11.82 -0.44 -1.53
CA GLN A 83 -13.13 -0.10 -0.95
C GLN A 83 -12.88 0.83 0.23
N TRP A 84 -13.05 2.13 0.03
CA TRP A 84 -12.73 3.13 1.05
C TRP A 84 -13.36 2.81 2.40
N PRO A 85 -12.60 2.91 3.51
CA PRO A 85 -13.14 2.67 4.85
C PRO A 85 -14.35 3.58 5.11
N GLY A 86 -15.45 3.01 5.57
CA GLY A 86 -16.64 3.73 6.03
C GLY A 86 -16.58 4.03 7.53
N ASP A 87 -17.66 4.61 8.06
CA ASP A 87 -17.97 4.64 9.50
C ASP A 87 -16.95 5.38 10.39
N GLY A 88 -16.29 6.41 9.86
CA GLY A 88 -15.30 7.21 10.61
C GLY A 88 -13.98 6.49 10.86
N LYS A 89 -13.74 5.37 10.17
CA LYS A 89 -12.44 4.71 10.06
C LYS A 89 -11.64 5.34 8.91
N GLY A 90 -10.32 5.20 8.95
CA GLY A 90 -9.43 5.75 7.93
C GLY A 90 -8.53 6.87 8.45
N ILE A 91 -8.33 7.90 7.62
CA ILE A 91 -7.52 9.08 7.99
C ILE A 91 -8.38 10.15 8.67
N TYR A 92 -7.84 10.87 9.65
CA TYR A 92 -8.52 12.01 10.31
C TYR A 92 -7.56 13.04 10.92
#